data_AF-A0A9D0L654-F1
#
_entry.id   AF-A0A9D0L654-F1
#
_cell.length_a   1.000
_cell.length_b   1.000
_cell.length_c   1.000
_cell.angle_alpha   90.00
_cell.angle_beta   90.00
_cell.angle_gamma   90.00
#
_symmetry.space_group_name_H-M   'P 1'
#
loop_
_entity.id
_entity.type
_entity.pdbx_description
1 polymer ?
#
loop_
_entity_poly.entity_id
_entity_poly.type
_entity_poly.pdbx_seq_one_letter_code
_entity_poly.pdbx_strand_id
1 'polypeptide(L)'
;MAASASASASPLVAASASSGPPPPSRDATTQLSAHPAQAIAQAIAWMGGGRYADARSLLIAAERRHPDDARFAPLILRACDEDPAYAPRIKRLRPDSDVTAIRRLGGGKSITLKLMHHHTIVGVLKPAQRGGAGGYHGEIASWRLCPLIRCGFHIAYNRRVAILKEEFDTLYRRSDDDAQQRYAKRFDELLIHTSKDGRQWVQGALEDWVPEFAPFPIERTTTWNSWLRQPADGGATMTSLQAPAMDAFTIADTRGHAGFLRLLKKHLRGASRRQLARQLSNVIAFDFLVSNWDRFSTSKKFVGANCQIRRGNIVSIDNGAAFPLYPQRSPGRRLKLVQRFSRTLVAALRALPKQATRKRLFRRVGNDDKRRFALFWKQRAALLAYIDALIAQYGKANVLSFE
;
A
#
# COMPACT_ATOMS: atom_id res chain seq x y z
N MET A 1 22.25 -23.38 25.46
CA MET A 1 22.43 -21.94 25.70
C MET A 1 22.26 -21.21 24.37
N ALA A 2 21.18 -20.43 24.23
CA ALA A 2 20.74 -19.88 22.95
C ALA A 2 21.48 -18.58 22.62
N ALA A 3 22.27 -18.60 21.54
CA ALA A 3 22.99 -17.43 21.04
C ALA A 3 22.05 -16.47 20.30
N SER A 4 22.02 -15.22 20.75
CA SER A 4 21.30 -14.11 20.10
C SER A 4 22.15 -13.57 18.95
N ALA A 5 21.65 -13.65 17.71
CA ALA A 5 22.28 -13.00 16.56
C ALA A 5 21.69 -11.60 16.39
N SER A 6 22.40 -10.58 16.87
CA SER A 6 22.12 -9.18 16.54
C SER A 6 22.77 -8.83 15.20
N ALA A 7 21.98 -8.78 14.13
CA ALA A 7 22.43 -8.20 12.87
C ALA A 7 22.25 -6.67 12.93
N SER A 8 23.33 -5.94 13.26
CA SER A 8 23.41 -4.50 13.04
C SER A 8 23.71 -4.25 11.56
N ALA A 9 22.79 -3.57 10.87
CA ALA A 9 23.03 -3.08 9.52
C ALA A 9 23.07 -1.55 9.57
N SER A 10 24.26 -0.98 9.39
CA SER A 10 24.48 0.45 9.15
C SER A 10 23.88 0.85 7.79
N PRO A 11 23.21 2.01 7.67
CA PRO A 11 22.65 2.45 6.40
C PRO A 11 23.70 3.28 5.64
N LEU A 12 24.35 2.69 4.64
CA LEU A 12 24.94 3.44 3.54
C LEU A 12 23.82 3.70 2.52
N VAL A 13 23.40 4.96 2.44
CA VAL A 13 22.38 5.45 1.51
C VAL A 13 23.04 5.66 0.15
N ALA A 14 22.78 4.75 -0.79
CA ALA A 14 23.01 5.00 -2.22
C ALA A 14 21.64 5.21 -2.89
N ALA A 15 21.44 6.41 -3.45
CA ALA A 15 20.26 6.77 -4.20
C ALA A 15 20.20 5.94 -5.50
N SER A 16 19.17 5.10 -5.62
CA SER A 16 18.84 4.42 -6.87
C SER A 16 18.25 5.44 -7.86
N ALA A 17 18.91 5.58 -9.01
CA ALA A 17 18.44 6.37 -10.13
C ALA A 17 17.18 5.74 -10.74
N SER A 18 16.01 6.19 -10.27
CA SER A 18 14.84 6.26 -11.15
C SER A 18 15.19 7.28 -12.23
N SER A 19 15.17 6.92 -13.50
CA SER A 19 15.45 7.81 -14.64
C SER A 19 14.38 8.89 -14.89
N GLY A 20 13.52 9.15 -13.90
CA GLY A 20 12.63 10.31 -13.88
C GLY A 20 13.26 11.46 -13.06
N PRO A 21 12.88 12.72 -13.35
CA PRO A 21 13.24 13.84 -12.49
C PRO A 21 12.83 13.53 -11.04
N PRO A 22 13.62 13.98 -10.04
CA PRO A 22 13.29 13.72 -8.63
C PRO A 22 11.86 14.18 -8.33
N PRO A 23 11.11 13.43 -7.50
CA PRO A 23 9.77 13.86 -7.10
C PRO A 23 9.86 15.26 -6.49
N PRO A 24 8.84 16.12 -6.70
CA PRO A 24 8.85 17.47 -6.16
C PRO A 24 9.05 17.40 -4.64
N SER A 25 9.76 18.39 -4.08
CA SER A 25 9.90 18.48 -2.63
C SER A 25 8.50 18.51 -1.99
N ARG A 26 8.40 17.95 -0.78
CA ARG A 26 7.15 17.95 -0.02
C ARG A 26 6.61 19.38 0.15
N ASP A 27 7.52 20.35 0.22
CA ASP A 27 7.21 21.77 0.38
C ASP A 27 6.60 22.37 -0.89
N ALA A 28 7.16 22.07 -2.07
CA ALA A 28 6.60 22.51 -3.35
C ALA A 28 5.19 21.93 -3.58
N THR A 29 4.98 20.64 -3.28
CA THR A 29 3.64 20.04 -3.38
C THR A 29 2.67 20.68 -2.40
N THR A 30 3.13 21.01 -1.19
CA THR A 30 2.30 21.62 -0.13
C THR A 30 1.85 23.02 -0.51
N GLN A 31 2.74 23.84 -1.07
CA GLN A 31 2.42 25.19 -1.54
C GLN A 31 1.47 25.15 -2.74
N LEU A 32 1.78 24.38 -3.79
CA LEU A 32 0.95 24.33 -4.99
C LEU A 32 -0.47 23.83 -4.71
N SER A 33 -0.61 22.83 -3.83
CA SER A 33 -1.93 22.29 -3.49
C SER A 33 -2.80 23.23 -2.67
N ALA A 34 -2.28 24.36 -2.18
CA ALA A 34 -3.07 25.41 -1.55
C ALA A 34 -3.90 26.21 -2.58
N HIS A 35 -3.47 26.27 -3.85
CA HIS A 35 -4.10 27.07 -4.90
C HIS A 35 -4.66 26.19 -6.03
N PRO A 36 -5.99 25.98 -6.12
CA PRO A 36 -6.58 25.01 -7.04
C PRO A 36 -6.17 25.19 -8.50
N ALA A 37 -6.20 26.41 -9.02
CA ALA A 37 -5.87 26.70 -10.41
C ALA A 37 -4.39 26.39 -10.73
N GLN A 38 -3.47 26.74 -9.82
CA GLN A 38 -2.04 26.44 -9.97
C GLN A 38 -1.78 24.94 -9.89
N ALA A 39 -2.42 24.24 -8.95
CA ALA A 39 -2.32 22.79 -8.84
C ALA A 39 -2.78 22.07 -10.11
N ILE A 40 -3.90 22.51 -10.70
CA ILE A 40 -4.44 21.96 -11.95
C ILE A 40 -3.48 22.23 -13.12
N ALA A 41 -3.04 23.47 -13.30
CA ALA A 41 -2.13 23.85 -14.38
C ALA A 41 -0.82 23.04 -14.31
N GLN A 42 -0.22 22.94 -13.12
CA GLN A 42 1.01 22.20 -12.91
C GLN A 42 0.83 20.70 -13.14
N ALA A 43 -0.29 20.12 -12.70
CA ALA A 43 -0.58 18.71 -12.92
C ALA A 43 -0.78 18.38 -14.41
N ILE A 44 -1.44 19.27 -15.18
CA ILE A 44 -1.57 19.11 -16.64
C ILE A 44 -0.19 19.16 -17.31
N ALA A 45 0.66 20.12 -16.95
CA ALA A 45 2.03 20.19 -17.47
C ALA A 45 2.84 18.93 -17.14
N TRP A 46 2.72 18.41 -15.91
CA TRP A 46 3.37 17.16 -15.52
C TRP A 46 2.83 15.94 -16.28
N MET A 47 1.54 15.83 -16.54
CA MET A 47 0.99 14.76 -17.39
C MET A 47 1.54 14.85 -18.82
N GLY A 48 1.60 16.06 -19.39
CA GLY A 48 2.22 16.29 -20.72
C GLY A 48 3.70 15.89 -20.78
N GLY A 49 4.42 16.02 -19.66
CA GLY A 49 5.80 15.55 -19.50
C GLY A 49 5.97 14.12 -18.99
N GLY A 50 4.89 13.31 -18.93
CA GLY A 50 4.93 11.92 -18.48
C GLY A 50 5.06 11.69 -16.97
N ARG A 51 5.00 12.74 -16.15
CA ARG A 51 5.09 12.70 -14.67
C ARG A 51 3.74 12.45 -14.01
N TYR A 52 3.06 11.38 -14.42
CA TYR A 52 1.69 11.08 -13.97
C TYR A 52 1.56 10.82 -12.46
N ALA A 53 2.56 10.19 -11.84
CA ALA A 53 2.54 9.92 -10.40
C ALA A 53 2.60 11.21 -9.56
N ASP A 54 3.40 12.18 -10.00
CA ASP A 54 3.50 13.49 -9.36
C ASP A 54 2.22 14.29 -9.56
N ALA A 55 1.66 14.28 -10.78
CA ALA A 55 0.38 14.91 -11.09
C ALA A 55 -0.75 14.37 -10.20
N ARG A 56 -0.89 13.04 -10.07
CA ARG A 56 -1.88 12.42 -9.17
C ARG A 56 -1.67 12.84 -7.72
N SER A 57 -0.43 12.82 -7.25
CA SER A 57 -0.11 13.17 -5.85
C SER A 57 -0.48 14.62 -5.54
N LEU A 58 -0.18 15.55 -6.45
CA LEU A 58 -0.56 16.96 -6.33
C LEU A 58 -2.08 17.15 -6.39
N LEU A 59 -2.75 16.57 -7.38
CA LEU A 59 -4.20 16.70 -7.53
C LEU A 59 -4.95 16.14 -6.32
N ILE A 60 -4.55 14.98 -5.79
CA ILE A 60 -5.16 14.38 -4.57
C ILE A 60 -4.89 15.26 -3.34
N ALA A 61 -3.69 15.83 -3.22
CA ALA A 61 -3.37 16.74 -2.11
C ALA A 61 -4.17 18.06 -2.18
N ALA A 62 -4.46 18.54 -3.40
CA ALA A 62 -5.27 19.72 -3.65
C ALA A 62 -6.77 19.45 -3.42
N GLU A 63 -7.30 18.35 -3.96
CA GLU A 63 -8.69 17.91 -3.72
C GLU A 63 -8.99 17.75 -2.23
N ARG A 64 -8.02 17.26 -1.43
CA ARG A 64 -8.20 17.18 0.03
C ARG A 64 -8.36 18.55 0.71
N ARG A 65 -7.71 19.59 0.19
CA ARG A 65 -7.85 20.97 0.71
C ARG A 65 -9.09 21.67 0.16
N HIS A 66 -9.51 21.26 -1.03
CA HIS A 66 -10.60 21.86 -1.80
C HIS A 66 -11.59 20.77 -2.24
N PRO A 67 -12.22 20.06 -1.29
CA PRO A 67 -13.00 18.85 -1.56
C PRO A 67 -14.28 19.08 -2.37
N ASP A 68 -14.72 20.34 -2.47
CA ASP A 68 -15.92 20.73 -3.21
C ASP A 68 -15.58 21.17 -4.66
N ASP A 69 -14.30 21.25 -5.04
CA ASP A 69 -13.87 21.56 -6.41
C ASP A 69 -13.93 20.32 -7.31
N ALA A 70 -15.00 20.23 -8.10
CA ALA A 70 -15.28 19.11 -8.98
C ALA A 70 -14.23 18.88 -10.10
N ARG A 71 -13.32 19.83 -10.35
CA ARG A 71 -12.32 19.72 -11.42
C ARG A 71 -11.24 18.69 -11.12
N PHE A 72 -10.96 18.38 -9.84
CA PHE A 72 -9.90 17.45 -9.49
C PHE A 72 -10.19 16.01 -9.87
N ALA A 73 -11.42 15.52 -9.64
CA ALA A 73 -11.74 14.12 -9.80
C ALA A 73 -11.53 13.59 -11.24
N PRO A 74 -12.01 14.28 -12.30
CA PRO A 74 -11.74 13.89 -13.68
C PRO A 74 -10.24 13.88 -14.03
N LEU A 75 -9.48 14.88 -13.55
CA LEU A 75 -8.05 14.98 -13.82
C LEU A 75 -7.26 13.86 -13.14
N ILE A 76 -7.65 13.45 -11.93
CA ILE A 76 -6.99 12.32 -11.25
C ILE A 76 -7.27 11.01 -11.99
N LEU A 77 -8.49 10.82 -12.50
CA LEU A 77 -8.82 9.65 -13.32
C LEU A 77 -8.04 9.66 -14.65
N ARG A 78 -7.98 10.80 -15.33
CA ARG A 78 -7.18 10.99 -16.55
C ARG A 78 -5.70 10.65 -16.29
N ALA A 79 -5.14 11.14 -15.20
CA ALA A 79 -3.77 10.83 -14.80
C ALA A 79 -3.54 9.35 -14.48
N CYS A 80 -4.57 8.57 -14.11
CA CYS A 80 -4.47 7.11 -14.00
C CYS A 80 -4.57 6.42 -15.36
N ASP A 81 -5.44 6.92 -16.25
CA ASP A 81 -5.73 6.30 -17.55
C ASP A 81 -4.59 6.49 -18.56
N GLU A 82 -3.95 7.66 -18.53
CA GLU A 82 -2.83 8.01 -19.42
C GLU A 82 -1.48 7.46 -18.94
N ASP A 83 -1.37 7.05 -17.68
CA ASP A 83 -0.10 6.58 -17.10
C ASP A 83 0.29 5.19 -17.66
N PRO A 84 1.44 5.07 -18.36
CA PRO A 84 1.94 3.78 -18.84
C PRO A 84 2.17 2.75 -17.73
N ALA A 85 2.38 3.16 -16.47
CA ALA A 85 2.49 2.26 -15.32
C ALA A 85 1.19 1.46 -15.07
N TYR A 86 0.05 1.95 -15.55
CA TYR A 86 -1.22 1.23 -15.49
C TYR A 86 -1.41 0.26 -16.66
N ALA A 87 -0.56 0.32 -17.69
CA ALA A 87 -0.63 -0.57 -18.85
C ALA A 87 -0.50 -2.06 -18.44
N PRO A 88 -1.14 -2.99 -19.17
CA PRO A 88 -1.09 -4.43 -18.85
C PRO A 88 0.22 -5.10 -19.29
N ARG A 89 1.28 -4.33 -19.60
CA ARG A 89 2.55 -4.87 -20.08
C ARG A 89 3.26 -5.61 -18.95
N ILE A 90 3.70 -6.82 -19.25
CA ILE A 90 4.61 -7.56 -18.39
C ILE A 90 6.00 -7.01 -18.65
N LYS A 91 6.66 -6.45 -17.63
CA LYS A 91 8.07 -6.07 -17.75
C LYS A 91 8.92 -7.34 -17.65
N ARG A 92 9.70 -7.65 -18.69
CA ARG A 92 10.77 -8.66 -18.58
C ARG A 92 11.89 -8.09 -17.71
N LEU A 93 12.30 -8.82 -16.69
CA LEU A 93 13.51 -8.54 -15.92
C LEU A 93 14.68 -9.17 -16.64
N ARG A 94 15.70 -8.39 -16.95
CA ARG A 94 16.92 -8.86 -17.61
C ARG A 94 18.06 -8.99 -16.59
N PRO A 95 18.79 -10.12 -16.57
CA PRO A 95 20.03 -10.24 -15.82
C PRO A 95 20.98 -9.09 -16.15
N ASP A 96 21.69 -8.62 -15.12
CA ASP A 96 22.76 -7.61 -15.15
C ASP A 96 22.32 -6.19 -15.54
N SER A 97 21.29 -6.04 -16.38
CA SER A 97 20.66 -4.75 -16.72
C SER A 97 19.62 -4.31 -15.68
N ASP A 98 18.68 -5.18 -15.30
CA ASP A 98 17.64 -4.84 -14.32
C ASP A 98 17.96 -5.40 -12.93
N VAL A 99 18.62 -6.57 -12.88
CA VAL A 99 18.84 -7.33 -11.64
C VAL A 99 20.19 -8.07 -11.73
N THR A 100 21.07 -7.88 -10.75
CA THR A 100 22.36 -8.58 -10.65
C THR A 100 22.31 -9.76 -9.68
N ALA A 101 21.34 -9.82 -8.76
CA ALA A 101 21.16 -10.98 -7.89
C ALA A 101 19.72 -11.07 -7.34
N ILE A 102 19.30 -12.28 -6.99
CA ILE A 102 18.06 -12.53 -6.26
C ILE A 102 18.43 -13.09 -4.88
N ARG A 103 17.83 -12.55 -3.82
CA ARG A 103 18.06 -12.97 -2.43
C ARG A 103 16.72 -13.28 -1.76
N ARG A 104 16.72 -14.19 -0.79
CA ARG A 104 15.57 -14.40 0.08
C ARG A 104 15.26 -13.10 0.85
N LEU A 105 13.99 -12.71 0.88
CA LEU A 105 13.55 -11.70 1.86
C LEU A 105 13.35 -12.37 3.23
N GLY A 106 12.76 -13.57 3.23
CA GLY A 106 12.37 -14.29 4.44
C GLY A 106 11.12 -13.69 5.11
N GLY A 107 10.71 -14.28 6.25
CA GLY A 107 9.75 -13.65 7.17
C GLY A 107 8.25 -13.93 6.96
N GLY A 108 7.85 -14.85 6.08
CA GLY A 108 6.44 -15.13 5.83
C GLY A 108 6.15 -16.53 5.27
N LYS A 109 4.86 -16.86 5.17
CA LYS A 109 4.38 -18.13 4.59
C LYS A 109 4.52 -18.19 3.08
N SER A 110 4.63 -17.06 2.39
CA SER A 110 4.80 -16.99 0.93
C SER A 110 6.27 -16.88 0.54
N ILE A 111 6.58 -17.26 -0.69
CA ILE A 111 7.87 -16.97 -1.33
C ILE A 111 7.91 -15.49 -1.67
N THR A 112 8.90 -14.80 -1.12
CA THR A 112 9.15 -13.37 -1.34
C THR A 112 10.66 -13.14 -1.43
N LEU A 113 11.08 -12.44 -2.47
CA LEU A 113 12.48 -12.34 -2.87
C LEU A 113 12.89 -10.89 -3.02
N LYS A 114 14.07 -10.52 -2.51
CA LYS A 114 14.70 -9.24 -2.81
C LYS A 114 15.35 -9.34 -4.19
N LEU A 115 15.12 -8.34 -5.03
CA LEU A 115 15.87 -8.12 -6.25
C LEU A 115 16.97 -7.11 -5.96
N MET A 116 18.20 -7.48 -6.29
CA MET A 116 19.39 -6.66 -6.12
C MET A 116 19.84 -6.14 -7.49
N HIS A 117 20.30 -4.90 -7.52
CA HIS A 117 21.12 -4.38 -8.62
C HIS A 117 22.40 -3.82 -8.01
N HIS A 118 23.52 -4.45 -8.35
CA HIS A 118 24.76 -4.39 -7.59
C HIS A 118 24.51 -4.68 -6.09
N HIS A 119 24.82 -3.74 -5.21
CA HIS A 119 24.63 -3.86 -3.75
C HIS A 119 23.34 -3.20 -3.25
N THR A 120 22.48 -2.72 -4.14
CA THR A 120 21.25 -2.00 -3.77
C THR A 120 20.02 -2.87 -3.99
N ILE A 121 19.08 -2.82 -3.05
CA ILE A 121 17.77 -3.46 -3.22
C ILE A 121 16.94 -2.58 -4.15
N VAL A 122 16.55 -3.12 -5.31
CA VAL A 122 15.73 -2.39 -6.30
C VAL A 122 14.25 -2.73 -6.20
N GLY A 123 13.91 -3.79 -5.48
CA GLY A 123 12.51 -4.15 -5.21
C GLY A 123 12.35 -5.54 -4.62
N VAL A 124 11.09 -5.92 -4.47
CA VAL A 124 10.66 -7.21 -3.93
C VAL A 124 9.84 -7.94 -4.98
N LEU A 125 10.30 -9.11 -5.39
CA LEU A 125 9.58 -10.04 -6.25
C LEU A 125 8.70 -10.95 -5.42
N LYS A 126 7.40 -10.91 -5.70
CA LYS A 126 6.37 -11.83 -5.18
C LYS A 126 5.90 -12.70 -6.35
N PRO A 127 6.54 -13.88 -6.57
CA PRO A 127 6.21 -14.73 -7.69
C PRO A 127 4.82 -15.38 -7.53
N ALA A 128 4.24 -15.78 -8.65
CA ALA A 128 3.10 -16.67 -8.69
C ALA A 128 3.47 -18.00 -8.04
N GLN A 129 2.63 -18.47 -7.12
CA GLN A 129 2.90 -19.64 -6.28
C GLN A 129 1.59 -20.31 -5.85
N ARG A 130 1.66 -21.58 -5.47
CA ARG A 130 0.54 -22.36 -4.92
C ARG A 130 0.12 -21.81 -3.55
N GLY A 131 -1.15 -21.93 -3.19
CA GLY A 131 -1.64 -21.64 -1.84
C GLY A 131 -1.77 -20.15 -1.43
N GLY A 132 -1.29 -19.20 -2.24
CA GLY A 132 -1.45 -17.77 -1.97
C GLY A 132 -2.80 -17.22 -2.44
N ALA A 133 -3.78 -17.09 -1.54
CA ALA A 133 -5.05 -16.45 -1.87
C ALA A 133 -4.82 -14.97 -2.27
N GLY A 134 -5.25 -14.57 -3.47
CA GLY A 134 -5.06 -13.22 -4.05
C GLY A 134 -3.76 -13.08 -4.87
N GLY A 135 -2.67 -13.68 -4.37
CA GLY A 135 -1.38 -13.75 -5.05
C GLY A 135 -0.85 -12.38 -5.50
N TYR A 136 0.00 -12.38 -6.52
CA TYR A 136 0.60 -11.15 -7.05
C TYR A 136 -0.43 -10.20 -7.71
N HIS A 137 -1.62 -10.69 -8.04
CA HIS A 137 -2.71 -9.86 -8.57
C HIS A 137 -3.26 -8.90 -7.51
N GLY A 138 -3.38 -9.36 -6.26
CA GLY A 138 -3.82 -8.55 -5.12
C GLY A 138 -2.92 -7.32 -4.91
N GLU A 139 -1.61 -7.50 -5.03
CA GLU A 139 -0.62 -6.42 -4.92
C GLU A 139 -0.82 -5.32 -5.97
N ILE A 140 -0.90 -5.72 -7.24
CA ILE A 140 -1.05 -4.79 -8.37
C ILE A 140 -2.41 -4.09 -8.29
N ALA A 141 -3.50 -4.83 -8.06
CA ALA A 141 -4.84 -4.26 -7.96
C ALA A 141 -4.95 -3.29 -6.77
N SER A 142 -4.28 -3.57 -5.66
CA SER A 142 -4.24 -2.70 -4.48
C SER A 142 -3.59 -1.36 -4.80
N TRP A 143 -2.39 -1.38 -5.40
CA TRP A 143 -1.73 -0.15 -5.85
C TRP A 143 -2.61 0.67 -6.80
N ARG A 144 -3.25 0.01 -7.77
CA ARG A 144 -4.12 0.67 -8.76
C ARG A 144 -5.40 1.24 -8.16
N LEU A 145 -5.99 0.57 -7.18
CA LEU A 145 -7.22 1.04 -6.52
C LEU A 145 -6.95 2.32 -5.73
N CYS A 146 -5.75 2.44 -5.18
CA CYS A 146 -5.45 3.41 -4.16
C CYS A 146 -5.68 4.88 -4.57
N PRO A 147 -5.19 5.35 -5.72
CA PRO A 147 -5.53 6.70 -6.19
C PRO A 147 -7.00 6.82 -6.57
N LEU A 148 -7.68 5.76 -7.03
CA LEU A 148 -9.09 5.83 -7.44
C LEU A 148 -10.03 6.14 -6.27
N ILE A 149 -9.68 5.69 -5.07
CA ILE A 149 -10.51 5.89 -3.85
C ILE A 149 -9.93 6.90 -2.87
N ARG A 150 -8.84 7.59 -3.24
CA ARG A 150 -8.14 8.53 -2.35
C ARG A 150 -7.73 7.89 -1.02
N CYS A 151 -7.01 6.76 -1.09
CA CYS A 151 -6.50 6.06 0.11
C CYS A 151 -5.97 7.00 1.19
N GLY A 152 -5.24 8.05 0.79
CA GLY A 152 -4.65 8.99 1.75
C GLY A 152 -3.55 8.37 2.64
N PHE A 153 -3.15 7.13 2.37
CA PHE A 153 -1.95 6.41 2.78
C PHE A 153 -1.19 5.95 1.51
N HIS A 154 0.03 5.44 1.66
CA HIS A 154 0.87 5.03 0.54
C HIS A 154 0.82 3.51 0.33
N ILE A 155 0.69 3.07 -0.92
CA ILE A 155 0.98 1.70 -1.36
C ILE A 155 2.16 1.80 -2.33
N ALA A 156 3.20 1.01 -2.11
CA ALA A 156 4.36 0.97 -2.99
C ALA A 156 3.95 0.59 -4.42
N TYR A 157 4.69 1.08 -5.41
CA TYR A 157 4.40 0.76 -6.80
C TYR A 157 4.54 -0.75 -7.03
N ASN A 158 3.48 -1.36 -7.55
CA ASN A 158 3.43 -2.77 -7.88
C ASN A 158 3.16 -2.97 -9.37
N ARG A 159 4.06 -3.70 -10.05
CA ARG A 159 3.96 -3.99 -11.48
C ARG A 159 4.12 -5.47 -11.78
N ARG A 160 3.52 -5.92 -12.88
CA ARG A 160 3.69 -7.29 -13.35
C ARG A 160 5.06 -7.45 -14.00
N VAL A 161 5.78 -8.48 -13.58
CA VAL A 161 7.10 -8.83 -14.12
C VAL A 161 7.17 -10.30 -14.53
N ALA A 162 8.13 -10.60 -15.38
CA ALA A 162 8.52 -11.96 -15.72
C ALA A 162 10.04 -12.06 -15.88
N ILE A 163 10.60 -13.22 -15.57
CA ILE A 163 12.00 -13.57 -15.79
C ILE A 163 12.06 -15.02 -16.29
N LEU A 164 12.99 -15.35 -17.19
CA LEU A 164 13.16 -16.75 -17.61
C LEU A 164 13.55 -17.60 -16.41
N LYS A 165 13.08 -18.84 -16.36
CA LYS A 165 13.35 -19.72 -15.21
C LYS A 165 14.85 -19.97 -15.02
N GLU A 166 15.58 -20.20 -16.11
CA GLU A 166 17.04 -20.40 -16.09
C GLU A 166 17.80 -19.15 -15.61
N GLU A 167 17.38 -17.96 -16.07
CA GLU A 167 17.92 -16.67 -15.62
C GLU A 167 17.65 -16.45 -14.12
N PHE A 168 16.44 -16.77 -13.66
CA PHE A 168 16.05 -16.70 -12.26
C PHE A 168 16.91 -17.61 -11.38
N ASP A 169 17.08 -18.87 -11.77
CA ASP A 169 17.89 -19.84 -11.02
C ASP A 169 19.36 -19.42 -10.97
N THR A 170 19.87 -18.87 -12.07
CA THR A 170 21.24 -18.33 -12.14
C THR A 170 21.41 -17.15 -11.19
N LEU A 171 20.51 -16.15 -11.23
CA LEU A 171 20.59 -14.99 -10.35
C LEU A 171 20.41 -15.34 -8.87
N TYR A 172 19.58 -16.34 -8.56
CA TYR A 172 19.35 -16.80 -7.18
C TYR A 172 20.58 -17.51 -6.60
N ARG A 173 21.28 -18.32 -7.43
CA ARG A 173 22.49 -19.06 -7.06
C ARG A 173 23.75 -18.20 -6.90
N ARG A 174 23.72 -16.91 -7.26
CA ARG A 174 24.84 -15.97 -7.02
C ARG A 174 25.10 -15.67 -5.52
N SER A 175 24.58 -16.47 -4.59
CA SER A 175 24.90 -16.40 -3.16
C SER A 175 24.96 -17.79 -2.59
N ASP A 176 26.03 -18.02 -1.86
CA ASP A 176 26.32 -19.28 -1.18
C ASP A 176 25.84 -19.27 0.28
N ASP A 177 24.86 -18.42 0.64
CA ASP A 177 24.29 -18.40 2.00
C ASP A 177 23.49 -19.69 2.25
N ASP A 178 23.84 -20.44 3.29
CA ASP A 178 23.13 -21.66 3.70
C ASP A 178 21.61 -21.44 3.85
N ALA A 179 21.21 -20.29 4.40
CA ALA A 179 19.80 -19.98 4.57
C ALA A 179 19.10 -19.65 3.24
N GLN A 180 19.81 -19.07 2.26
CA GLN A 180 19.36 -18.93 0.87
C GLN A 180 19.14 -20.30 0.22
N GLN A 181 20.08 -21.23 0.36
CA GLN A 181 19.97 -22.57 -0.20
C GLN A 181 18.80 -23.35 0.42
N ARG A 182 18.64 -23.31 1.76
CA ARG A 182 17.49 -23.89 2.44
C ARG A 182 16.17 -23.29 1.99
N TYR A 183 16.12 -21.98 1.73
CA TYR A 183 14.92 -21.31 1.26
C TYR A 183 14.51 -21.75 -0.16
N ALA A 184 15.47 -22.11 -1.01
CA ALA A 184 15.20 -22.61 -2.37
C ALA A 184 14.40 -23.92 -2.40
N LYS A 185 14.41 -24.70 -1.31
CA LYS A 185 13.61 -25.93 -1.19
C LYS A 185 12.10 -25.71 -1.35
N ARG A 186 11.65 -24.45 -1.22
CA ARG A 186 10.25 -24.04 -1.40
C ARG A 186 9.88 -23.75 -2.86
N PHE A 187 10.84 -23.76 -3.79
CA PHE A 187 10.58 -23.32 -5.17
C PHE A 187 9.72 -24.30 -5.97
N ASP A 188 9.43 -25.48 -5.42
CA ASP A 188 8.37 -26.39 -5.87
C ASP A 188 6.95 -25.79 -5.72
N GLU A 189 6.78 -24.82 -4.81
CA GLU A 189 5.53 -24.06 -4.67
C GLU A 189 5.33 -23.04 -5.82
N LEU A 190 6.36 -22.72 -6.61
CA LEU A 190 6.27 -21.72 -7.69
C LEU A 190 5.39 -22.21 -8.85
N LEU A 191 4.59 -21.31 -9.40
CA LEU A 191 3.81 -21.56 -10.62
C LEU A 191 4.63 -21.11 -11.83
N ILE A 192 5.22 -22.08 -12.53
CA ILE A 192 6.00 -21.84 -13.74
C ILE A 192 5.08 -21.68 -14.94
N HIS A 193 5.26 -20.60 -15.69
CA HIS A 193 4.51 -20.33 -16.91
C HIS A 193 5.31 -20.75 -18.13
N THR A 194 4.80 -21.71 -18.90
CA THR A 194 5.40 -22.12 -20.17
C THR A 194 4.74 -21.35 -21.32
N SER A 195 5.54 -20.63 -22.11
CA SER A 195 5.06 -19.95 -23.32
C SER A 195 4.87 -20.95 -24.47
N LYS A 196 4.22 -20.50 -25.56
CA LYS A 196 3.93 -21.34 -26.75
C LYS A 196 5.18 -21.96 -27.39
N ASP A 197 6.32 -21.31 -27.23
CA ASP A 197 7.63 -21.74 -27.73
C ASP A 197 8.40 -22.62 -26.73
N GLY A 198 7.73 -23.12 -25.67
CA GLY A 198 8.33 -24.00 -24.68
C GLY A 198 9.16 -23.30 -23.59
N ARG A 199 9.42 -21.99 -23.70
CA ARG A 199 10.21 -21.28 -22.69
C ARG A 199 9.47 -21.16 -21.37
N GLN A 200 10.19 -21.37 -20.26
CA GLN A 200 9.65 -21.32 -18.90
C GLN A 200 9.94 -19.98 -18.24
N TRP A 201 8.92 -19.43 -17.57
CA TRP A 201 8.95 -18.12 -16.94
C TRP A 201 8.50 -18.17 -15.49
N VAL A 202 9.22 -17.47 -14.63
CA VAL A 202 8.73 -17.06 -13.30
C VAL A 202 8.03 -15.71 -13.47
N GLN A 203 6.73 -15.67 -13.23
CA GLN A 203 5.93 -14.44 -13.28
C GLN A 203 5.54 -14.00 -11.88
N GLY A 204 5.32 -12.70 -11.68
CA GLY A 204 4.90 -12.19 -10.38
C GLY A 204 4.64 -10.68 -10.36
N ALA A 205 4.54 -10.15 -9.15
CA ALA A 205 4.55 -8.72 -8.89
C ALA A 205 5.95 -8.30 -8.43
N LEU A 206 6.41 -7.18 -8.97
CA LEU A 206 7.55 -6.45 -8.43
C LEU A 206 7.01 -5.23 -7.69
N GLU A 207 7.21 -5.25 -6.38
CA GLU A 207 6.97 -4.13 -5.47
C GLU A 207 8.25 -3.28 -5.39
N ASP A 208 8.15 -1.98 -5.61
CA ASP A 208 9.30 -1.09 -5.44
C ASP A 208 9.78 -1.07 -3.99
N TRP A 209 11.10 -1.02 -3.80
CA TRP A 209 11.68 -0.93 -2.47
C TRP A 209 11.37 0.43 -1.85
N VAL A 210 10.76 0.43 -0.66
CA VAL A 210 10.52 1.66 0.12
C VAL A 210 11.64 1.79 1.16
N PRO A 211 12.59 2.73 0.99
CA PRO A 211 13.63 2.93 1.98
C PRO A 211 13.10 3.68 3.20
N GLU A 212 13.71 3.44 4.36
CA GLU A 212 13.52 4.20 5.60
C GLU A 212 12.04 4.28 6.05
N PHE A 213 11.54 3.20 6.62
CA PHE A 213 10.28 3.19 7.37
C PHE A 213 10.48 2.55 8.75
N ALA A 214 9.51 2.77 9.63
CA ALA A 214 9.37 2.01 10.87
C ALA A 214 8.13 1.11 10.80
N PRO A 215 8.12 -0.07 11.45
CA PRO A 215 6.89 -0.81 11.69
C PRO A 215 5.87 0.10 12.37
N PHE A 216 4.63 0.05 11.92
CA PHE A 216 3.55 0.79 12.56
C PHE A 216 2.72 -0.21 13.37
N PRO A 217 2.58 -0.05 14.70
CA PRO A 217 1.96 -1.04 15.55
C PRO A 217 0.42 -1.01 15.44
N ILE A 218 -0.12 -1.25 14.23
CA ILE A 218 -1.54 -1.19 13.93
C ILE A 218 -2.35 -2.14 14.82
N GLU A 219 -1.76 -3.24 15.27
CA GLU A 219 -2.40 -4.21 16.16
C GLU A 219 -2.71 -3.65 17.56
N ARG A 220 -2.06 -2.55 17.97
CA ARG A 220 -2.29 -1.87 19.26
C ARG A 220 -3.51 -0.96 19.19
N THR A 221 -4.67 -1.57 18.94
CA THR A 221 -5.95 -0.85 18.74
C THR A 221 -6.31 0.04 19.93
N THR A 222 -6.01 -0.36 21.17
CA THR A 222 -6.24 0.45 22.37
C THR A 222 -5.58 1.83 22.32
N THR A 223 -4.48 1.96 21.57
CA THR A 223 -3.71 3.20 21.44
C THR A 223 -4.38 4.23 20.54
N TRP A 224 -5.12 3.77 19.52
CA TRP A 224 -5.63 4.66 18.45
C TRP A 224 -7.13 4.53 18.16
N ASN A 225 -7.82 3.51 18.66
CA ASN A 225 -9.23 3.24 18.34
C ASN A 225 -10.14 4.39 18.74
N SER A 226 -9.89 5.03 19.88
CA SER A 226 -10.66 6.20 20.32
C SER A 226 -10.63 7.33 19.29
N TRP A 227 -9.60 7.44 18.45
CA TRP A 227 -9.52 8.49 17.43
C TRP A 227 -10.51 8.30 16.28
N LEU A 228 -10.91 7.04 16.03
CA LEU A 228 -11.79 6.67 14.92
C LEU A 228 -13.26 6.59 15.34
N ARG A 229 -13.54 6.67 16.63
CA ARG A 229 -14.89 6.55 17.21
C ARG A 229 -15.52 7.91 17.47
N GLN A 230 -16.85 7.92 17.58
CA GLN A 230 -17.61 9.09 18.00
C GLN A 230 -17.51 9.30 19.51
N PRO A 231 -17.56 10.55 20.02
CA PRO A 231 -17.38 10.82 21.45
C PRO A 231 -18.41 10.12 22.33
N ALA A 232 -19.67 10.05 21.87
CA ALA A 232 -20.74 9.32 22.54
C ALA A 232 -20.43 7.83 22.79
N ASP A 233 -19.50 7.25 22.02
CA ASP A 233 -19.09 5.85 22.14
C ASP A 233 -17.65 5.70 22.69
N GLY A 234 -17.18 6.65 23.50
CA GLY A 234 -15.83 6.67 24.05
C GLY A 234 -14.75 7.11 23.06
N GLY A 235 -15.15 7.84 22.01
CA GLY A 235 -14.24 8.45 21.04
C GLY A 235 -13.61 9.77 21.52
N ALA A 236 -12.49 10.12 20.89
CA ALA A 236 -11.78 11.36 21.15
C ALA A 236 -12.50 12.56 20.49
N THR A 237 -12.45 13.76 21.08
CA THR A 237 -12.99 14.97 20.45
C THR A 237 -12.11 15.43 19.28
N MET A 238 -12.66 16.18 18.32
CA MET A 238 -11.86 16.69 17.19
C MET A 238 -10.70 17.58 17.63
N THR A 239 -10.87 18.37 18.69
CA THR A 239 -9.80 19.18 19.29
C THR A 239 -8.66 18.30 19.82
N SER A 240 -8.98 17.23 20.54
CA SER A 240 -7.96 16.31 21.09
C SER A 240 -7.15 15.58 20.01
N LEU A 241 -7.68 15.49 18.78
CA LEU A 241 -6.97 14.92 17.64
C LEU A 241 -5.91 15.85 17.05
N GLN A 242 -5.85 17.11 17.45
CA GLN A 242 -4.79 18.03 17.01
C GLN A 242 -3.46 17.77 17.73
N ALA A 243 -3.48 17.06 18.86
CA ALA A 243 -2.27 16.69 19.58
C ALA A 243 -1.31 15.87 18.69
N PRO A 244 0.00 15.91 18.97
CA PRO A 244 0.98 15.08 18.28
C PRO A 244 0.61 13.59 18.35
N ALA A 245 0.74 12.90 17.22
CA ALA A 245 0.51 11.45 17.14
C ALA A 245 1.47 10.67 18.05
N MET A 246 2.69 11.19 18.22
CA MET A 246 3.73 10.52 18.99
C MET A 246 3.41 10.36 20.47
N ASP A 247 2.65 11.28 21.05
CA ASP A 247 2.37 11.30 22.48
C ASP A 247 1.49 10.11 22.91
N ALA A 248 0.90 9.41 21.95
CA ALA A 248 0.09 8.24 22.22
C ALA A 248 0.89 6.93 22.28
N PHE A 249 2.12 6.90 21.77
CA PHE A 249 2.89 5.66 21.67
C PHE A 249 3.96 5.56 22.75
N THR A 250 3.95 4.42 23.44
CA THR A 250 4.83 4.08 24.55
C THR A 250 5.81 2.97 24.19
N ILE A 251 6.77 2.69 25.09
CA ILE A 251 7.66 1.52 24.96
C ILE A 251 6.88 0.20 25.02
N ALA A 252 5.70 0.15 25.65
CA ALA A 252 4.88 -1.06 25.68
C ALA A 252 4.29 -1.37 24.29
N ASP A 253 3.88 -0.34 23.54
CA ASP A 253 3.48 -0.46 22.12
C ASP A 253 4.64 -0.96 21.27
N THR A 254 5.83 -0.55 21.69
CA THR A 254 7.20 -0.95 21.36
C THR A 254 7.61 -2.42 21.45
N ARG A 255 6.85 -3.22 22.22
CA ARG A 255 7.31 -4.50 22.82
C ARG A 255 8.64 -4.36 23.58
N GLY A 256 8.84 -3.25 24.29
CA GLY A 256 10.08 -3.04 25.06
C GLY A 256 11.28 -2.62 24.23
N HIS A 257 11.19 -2.62 22.89
CA HIS A 257 12.34 -2.32 22.04
C HIS A 257 12.52 -0.81 21.86
N ALA A 258 13.32 -0.17 22.71
CA ALA A 258 13.57 1.28 22.67
C ALA A 258 14.03 1.78 21.28
N GLY A 259 14.82 0.97 20.56
CA GLY A 259 15.22 1.28 19.19
C GLY A 259 14.06 1.38 18.21
N PHE A 260 13.00 0.59 18.41
CA PHE A 260 11.81 0.63 17.57
C PHE A 260 11.00 1.91 17.86
N LEU A 261 10.76 2.24 19.13
CA LEU A 261 10.11 3.50 19.50
C LEU A 261 10.86 4.72 18.94
N ARG A 262 12.20 4.72 18.97
CA ARG A 262 13.02 5.78 18.38
C ARG A 262 12.80 5.94 16.87
N LEU A 263 12.74 4.83 16.12
CA LEU A 263 12.43 4.86 14.69
C LEU A 263 11.00 5.34 14.42
N LEU A 264 10.02 4.88 15.21
CA LEU A 264 8.64 5.33 15.14
C LEU A 264 8.54 6.85 15.39
N LYS A 265 9.21 7.35 16.44
CA LYS A 265 9.36 8.79 16.75
C LYS A 265 9.90 9.60 15.58
N LYS A 266 10.98 9.13 14.96
CA LYS A 266 11.56 9.77 13.77
C LYS A 266 10.53 9.92 12.65
N HIS A 267 9.77 8.86 12.37
CA HIS A 267 8.86 8.84 11.24
C HIS A 267 7.51 9.53 11.48
N LEU A 268 7.08 9.72 12.73
CA LEU A 268 5.84 10.42 13.05
C LEU A 268 6.05 11.88 13.49
N ARG A 269 7.29 12.39 13.48
CA ARG A 269 7.61 13.79 13.78
C ARG A 269 6.74 14.73 12.94
N GLY A 270 6.03 15.62 13.62
CA GLY A 270 5.14 16.62 13.02
C GLY A 270 3.77 16.09 12.56
N ALA A 271 3.48 14.78 12.72
CA ALA A 271 2.16 14.24 12.42
C ALA A 271 1.21 14.44 13.60
N SER A 272 -0.01 14.93 13.34
CA SER A 272 -1.07 14.98 14.35
C SER A 272 -1.84 13.66 14.45
N ARG A 273 -2.52 13.43 15.59
CA ARG A 273 -3.42 12.27 15.75
C ARG A 273 -4.51 12.27 14.68
N ARG A 274 -5.05 13.44 14.29
CA ARG A 274 -6.05 13.58 13.21
C ARG A 274 -5.51 13.07 11.89
N GLN A 275 -4.28 13.45 11.53
CA GLN A 275 -3.65 13.00 10.28
C GLN A 275 -3.43 11.48 10.27
N LEU A 276 -3.03 10.88 11.39
CA LEU A 276 -2.83 9.45 11.49
C LEU A 276 -4.17 8.68 11.57
N ALA A 277 -5.16 9.21 12.30
CA ALA A 277 -6.51 8.67 12.41
C ALA A 277 -7.21 8.58 11.04
N ARG A 278 -7.09 9.64 10.21
CA ARG A 278 -7.58 9.61 8.82
C ARG A 278 -6.97 8.45 8.04
N GLN A 279 -5.66 8.25 8.16
CA GLN A 279 -4.95 7.18 7.45
C GLN A 279 -5.35 5.80 7.93
N LEU A 280 -5.49 5.62 9.24
CA LEU A 280 -5.98 4.39 9.87
C LEU A 280 -7.40 4.04 9.41
N SER A 281 -8.32 5.00 9.46
CA SER A 281 -9.69 4.85 8.94
C SER A 281 -9.66 4.40 7.48
N ASN A 282 -8.86 5.08 6.65
CA ASN A 282 -8.78 4.76 5.23
C ASN A 282 -8.14 3.38 4.96
N VAL A 283 -7.11 2.96 5.70
CA VAL A 283 -6.52 1.61 5.57
C VAL A 283 -7.53 0.53 5.96
N ILE A 284 -8.26 0.71 7.05
CA ILE A 284 -9.26 -0.27 7.49
C ILE A 284 -10.43 -0.35 6.50
N ALA A 285 -10.89 0.80 5.98
CA ALA A 285 -11.89 0.85 4.92
C ALA A 285 -11.38 0.17 3.64
N PHE A 286 -10.14 0.42 3.25
CA PHE A 286 -9.48 -0.23 2.12
C PHE A 286 -9.43 -1.75 2.30
N ASP A 287 -8.96 -2.23 3.45
CA ASP A 287 -8.86 -3.67 3.72
C ASP A 287 -10.23 -4.34 3.74
N PHE A 288 -11.29 -3.65 4.17
CA PHE A 288 -12.66 -4.13 4.02
C PHE A 288 -13.09 -4.24 2.55
N LEU A 289 -12.85 -3.19 1.75
CA LEU A 289 -13.20 -3.16 0.32
C LEU A 289 -12.55 -4.30 -0.46
N VAL A 290 -11.25 -4.52 -0.24
CA VAL A 290 -10.49 -5.56 -0.93
C VAL A 290 -10.49 -6.88 -0.18
N SER A 291 -11.20 -6.97 0.95
CA SER A 291 -11.27 -8.12 1.83
C SER A 291 -9.89 -8.66 2.26
N ASN A 292 -8.91 -7.77 2.48
CA ASN A 292 -7.56 -8.11 2.93
C ASN A 292 -7.55 -8.46 4.43
N TRP A 293 -7.36 -9.74 4.74
CA TRP A 293 -7.40 -10.24 6.12
C TRP A 293 -6.08 -10.06 6.88
N ASP A 294 -4.96 -9.86 6.17
CA ASP A 294 -3.62 -10.05 6.70
C ASP A 294 -2.92 -8.75 7.14
N ARG A 295 -3.59 -7.59 7.09
CA ARG A 295 -3.02 -6.31 7.54
C ARG A 295 -2.50 -6.34 8.99
N PHE A 296 -3.22 -7.03 9.86
CA PHE A 296 -2.91 -7.11 11.29
C PHE A 296 -2.30 -8.48 11.54
N SER A 297 -1.04 -8.50 11.94
CA SER A 297 -0.36 -9.74 12.31
C SER A 297 -1.03 -10.35 13.54
N THR A 298 -1.39 -11.63 13.45
CA THR A 298 -1.81 -12.42 14.61
C THR A 298 -0.64 -12.84 15.49
N SER A 299 0.59 -12.70 14.99
CA SER A 299 1.80 -13.06 15.70
C SER A 299 2.34 -11.90 16.52
N LYS A 300 2.54 -12.16 17.82
CA LYS A 300 3.34 -11.33 18.74
C LYS A 300 4.82 -11.25 18.35
N LYS A 301 5.27 -11.82 17.21
CA LYS A 301 6.60 -11.58 16.65
C LYS A 301 6.59 -10.59 15.47
N PHE A 302 5.45 -10.37 14.81
CA PHE A 302 5.39 -9.58 13.55
C PHE A 302 4.47 -8.34 13.62
N VAL A 303 4.44 -7.59 14.74
CA VAL A 303 3.60 -6.37 14.88
C VAL A 303 4.10 -5.33 13.90
N GLY A 304 3.18 -4.72 13.16
CA GLY A 304 3.50 -3.77 12.12
C GLY A 304 4.29 -4.35 10.95
N ALA A 305 4.33 -5.68 10.75
CA ALA A 305 5.03 -6.25 9.60
C ALA A 305 4.34 -5.88 8.28
N ASN A 306 3.01 -5.81 8.27
CA ASN A 306 2.22 -5.51 7.07
C ASN A 306 1.69 -4.06 7.05
N CYS A 307 2.17 -3.22 7.97
CA CYS A 307 1.79 -1.82 8.05
C CYS A 307 2.98 -1.03 8.59
N GLN A 308 3.56 -0.17 7.76
CA GLN A 308 4.74 0.62 8.09
C GLN A 308 4.35 2.10 8.21
N ILE A 309 5.25 2.94 8.73
CA ILE A 309 5.12 4.39 8.73
C ILE A 309 6.39 5.04 8.19
N ARG A 310 6.20 6.06 7.35
CA ARG A 310 7.28 6.87 6.77
C ARG A 310 6.86 8.33 6.69
N ARG A 311 7.56 9.20 7.44
CA ARG A 311 7.42 10.67 7.36
C ARG A 311 5.97 11.14 7.56
N GLY A 312 5.27 10.54 8.51
CA GLY A 312 3.89 10.84 8.91
C GLY A 312 2.85 10.09 8.09
N ASN A 313 3.26 9.25 7.13
CA ASN A 313 2.34 8.51 6.28
C ASN A 313 2.42 7.02 6.54
N ILE A 314 1.26 6.35 6.64
CA ILE A 314 1.19 4.90 6.62
C ILE A 314 1.64 4.41 5.25
N VAL A 315 2.47 3.39 5.25
CA VAL A 315 2.89 2.65 4.07
C VAL A 315 2.35 1.22 4.19
N SER A 316 1.40 0.91 3.33
CA SER A 316 0.71 -0.36 3.25
C SER A 316 1.46 -1.28 2.28
N ILE A 317 2.29 -2.15 2.84
CA ILE A 317 2.98 -3.21 2.13
C ILE A 317 2.22 -4.54 2.27
N ASP A 318 2.61 -5.53 1.49
CA ASP A 318 2.10 -6.89 1.56
C ASP A 318 0.57 -7.03 1.40
N ASN A 319 0.08 -6.64 0.22
CA ASN A 319 -1.32 -6.71 -0.14
C ASN A 319 -1.63 -7.99 -0.96
N GLY A 320 -0.79 -9.02 -0.87
CA GLY A 320 -1.00 -10.30 -1.56
C GLY A 320 -2.30 -11.00 -1.14
N ALA A 321 -2.76 -10.76 0.09
CA ALA A 321 -4.04 -11.21 0.62
C ALA A 321 -5.23 -10.32 0.19
N ALA A 322 -5.03 -9.30 -0.65
CA ALA A 322 -6.13 -8.51 -1.18
C ALA A 322 -6.85 -9.24 -2.33
N PHE A 323 -8.12 -8.91 -2.51
CA PHE A 323 -9.01 -9.46 -3.53
C PHE A 323 -9.09 -11.00 -3.54
N PRO A 324 -9.42 -11.67 -2.42
CA PRO A 324 -9.71 -13.11 -2.43
C PRO A 324 -10.93 -13.44 -3.30
N LEU A 325 -11.14 -14.74 -3.55
CA LEU A 325 -12.35 -15.21 -4.27
C LEU A 325 -13.59 -15.26 -3.38
N TYR A 326 -13.42 -15.12 -2.06
CA TYR A 326 -14.47 -15.25 -1.07
C TYR A 326 -14.28 -14.19 0.03
N PRO A 327 -15.37 -13.71 0.65
CA PRO A 327 -15.30 -12.70 1.71
C PRO A 327 -14.57 -13.24 2.94
N GLN A 328 -13.78 -12.38 3.57
CA GLN A 328 -13.11 -12.67 4.82
C GLN A 328 -13.84 -12.01 5.99
N ARG A 329 -13.84 -12.69 7.15
CA ARG A 329 -14.54 -12.19 8.35
C ARG A 329 -13.79 -11.08 9.07
N SER A 330 -12.45 -11.14 9.11
CA SER A 330 -11.64 -10.22 9.91
C SER A 330 -11.74 -8.75 9.47
N PRO A 331 -11.77 -8.40 8.16
CA PRO A 331 -11.91 -7.00 7.76
C PRO A 331 -13.25 -6.40 8.19
N GLY A 332 -14.35 -7.16 8.09
CA GLY A 332 -15.67 -6.72 8.55
C GLY A 332 -15.73 -6.46 10.06
N ARG A 333 -15.03 -7.27 10.87
CA ARG A 333 -14.91 -7.03 12.31
C ARG A 333 -14.11 -5.77 12.62
N ARG A 334 -13.01 -5.53 11.88
CA ARG A 334 -12.16 -4.35 12.06
C ARG A 334 -12.84 -3.05 11.59
N LEU A 335 -13.69 -3.12 10.56
CA LEU A 335 -14.47 -1.95 10.10
C LEU A 335 -15.32 -1.36 11.23
N LYS A 336 -15.84 -2.20 12.15
CA LYS A 336 -16.63 -1.74 13.31
C LYS A 336 -15.84 -0.87 14.30
N LEU A 337 -14.50 -0.82 14.20
CA LEU A 337 -13.66 0.10 14.96
C LEU A 337 -13.70 1.53 14.40
N VAL A 338 -14.31 1.74 13.23
CA VAL A 338 -14.28 2.99 12.49
C VAL A 338 -15.67 3.59 12.41
N GLN A 339 -15.82 4.82 12.92
CA GLN A 339 -17.04 5.61 12.83
C GLN A 339 -16.79 7.01 12.23
N ARG A 340 -15.53 7.32 11.91
CA ARG A 340 -15.08 8.55 11.24
C ARG A 340 -14.35 8.21 9.96
N PHE A 341 -14.63 8.96 8.90
CA PHE A 341 -14.16 8.71 7.54
C PHE A 341 -13.71 9.99 6.87
N SER A 342 -12.85 9.82 5.87
CA SER A 342 -12.45 10.89 4.95
C SER A 342 -13.60 11.20 3.99
N ARG A 343 -13.98 12.47 3.90
CA ARG A 343 -14.95 13.00 2.92
C ARG A 343 -14.51 12.71 1.49
N THR A 344 -13.23 12.90 1.19
CA THR A 344 -12.69 12.64 -0.16
C THR A 344 -12.73 11.15 -0.53
N LEU A 345 -12.42 10.25 0.42
CA LEU A 345 -12.55 8.81 0.22
C LEU A 345 -14.01 8.41 -0.04
N VAL A 346 -14.95 8.88 0.77
CA VAL A 346 -16.38 8.54 0.61
C VAL A 346 -16.94 9.08 -0.70
N ALA A 347 -16.62 10.32 -1.05
CA ALA A 347 -17.01 10.92 -2.33
C ALA A 347 -16.45 10.12 -3.52
N ALA A 348 -15.16 9.78 -3.50
CA ALA A 348 -14.52 9.00 -4.54
C ALA A 348 -15.14 7.59 -4.67
N LEU A 349 -15.42 6.92 -3.56
CA LEU A 349 -16.12 5.63 -3.56
C LEU A 349 -17.49 5.74 -4.22
N ARG A 350 -18.31 6.73 -3.82
CA ARG A 350 -19.63 6.96 -4.44
C ARG A 350 -19.52 7.21 -5.94
N ALA A 351 -18.52 7.95 -6.38
CA ALA A 351 -18.31 8.32 -7.78
C ALA A 351 -17.64 7.23 -8.66
N LEU A 352 -17.18 6.10 -8.10
CA LEU A 352 -16.49 5.08 -8.89
C LEU A 352 -17.35 4.56 -10.07
N PRO A 353 -16.90 4.68 -11.33
CA PRO A 353 -17.59 4.10 -12.47
C PRO A 353 -17.34 2.59 -12.54
N LYS A 354 -18.36 1.76 -12.29
CA LYS A 354 -18.23 0.28 -12.17
C LYS A 354 -17.39 -0.35 -13.27
N GLN A 355 -17.73 -0.11 -14.54
CA GLN A 355 -17.06 -0.76 -15.66
C GLN A 355 -15.61 -0.28 -15.83
N ALA A 356 -15.36 1.02 -15.72
CA ALA A 356 -14.02 1.57 -15.85
C ALA A 356 -13.13 1.17 -14.66
N THR A 357 -13.66 1.14 -13.43
CA THR A 357 -12.95 0.61 -12.26
C THR A 357 -12.57 -0.86 -12.46
N ARG A 358 -13.46 -1.71 -12.97
CA ARG A 358 -13.12 -3.10 -13.31
C ARG A 358 -11.94 -3.16 -14.28
N LYS A 359 -12.01 -2.39 -15.37
CA LYS A 359 -10.94 -2.34 -16.37
C LYS A 359 -9.62 -1.88 -15.77
N ARG A 360 -9.62 -0.89 -14.87
CA ARG A 360 -8.40 -0.40 -14.21
C ARG A 360 -7.77 -1.45 -13.30
N LEU A 361 -8.57 -2.12 -12.48
CA LEU A 361 -8.07 -3.12 -11.52
C LEU A 361 -7.64 -4.42 -12.23
N PHE A 362 -8.52 -4.96 -13.08
CA PHE A 362 -8.40 -6.29 -13.68
C PHE A 362 -8.50 -6.22 -15.21
N ARG A 363 -7.38 -5.90 -15.87
CA ARG A 363 -7.33 -5.68 -17.34
C ARG A 363 -7.48 -6.97 -18.16
N ARG A 364 -7.06 -8.15 -17.66
CA ARG A 364 -7.22 -9.45 -18.34
C ARG A 364 -8.33 -10.24 -17.65
N VAL A 365 -9.52 -10.28 -18.24
CA VAL A 365 -10.73 -10.72 -17.56
C VAL A 365 -10.84 -12.26 -17.57
N GLY A 366 -10.09 -12.93 -16.69
CA GLY A 366 -10.38 -14.31 -16.30
C GLY A 366 -11.65 -14.39 -15.43
N ASN A 367 -12.24 -15.57 -15.29
CA ASN A 367 -13.43 -15.74 -14.44
C ASN A 367 -13.15 -15.40 -12.97
N ASP A 368 -11.96 -15.71 -12.47
CA ASP A 368 -11.53 -15.33 -11.12
C ASP A 368 -11.48 -13.82 -10.94
N ASP A 369 -10.94 -13.08 -11.90
CA ASP A 369 -10.90 -11.61 -11.85
C ASP A 369 -12.30 -10.99 -11.85
N LYS A 370 -13.25 -11.59 -12.60
CA LYS A 370 -14.68 -11.19 -12.53
C LYS A 370 -15.24 -11.39 -11.12
N ARG A 371 -14.95 -12.53 -10.48
CA ARG A 371 -15.41 -12.88 -9.12
C ARG A 371 -14.79 -11.95 -8.07
N ARG A 372 -13.48 -11.68 -8.16
CA ARG A 372 -12.76 -10.71 -7.31
C ARG A 372 -13.39 -9.33 -7.39
N PHE A 373 -13.64 -8.86 -8.61
CA PHE A 373 -14.29 -7.57 -8.82
C PHE A 373 -15.73 -7.54 -8.28
N ALA A 374 -16.50 -8.61 -8.48
CA ALA A 374 -17.85 -8.71 -7.95
C ALA A 374 -17.88 -8.64 -6.42
N LEU A 375 -16.94 -9.33 -5.74
CA LEU A 375 -16.77 -9.25 -4.29
C LEU A 375 -16.41 -7.82 -3.85
N PHE A 376 -15.40 -7.19 -4.47
CA PHE A 376 -15.04 -5.81 -4.20
C PHE A 376 -16.24 -4.86 -4.35
N TRP A 377 -17.03 -5.02 -5.41
CA TRP A 377 -18.19 -4.18 -5.67
C TRP A 377 -19.29 -4.36 -4.62
N LYS A 378 -19.50 -5.60 -4.15
CA LYS A 378 -20.40 -5.91 -3.03
C LYS A 378 -19.91 -5.25 -1.73
N GLN A 379 -18.61 -5.35 -1.43
CA GLN A 379 -18.03 -4.70 -0.24
C GLN A 379 -18.13 -3.18 -0.32
N ARG A 380 -17.95 -2.57 -1.50
CA ARG A 380 -18.18 -1.13 -1.70
C ARG A 380 -19.59 -0.72 -1.29
N ALA A 381 -20.61 -1.45 -1.75
CA ALA A 381 -21.99 -1.15 -1.39
C ALA A 381 -22.22 -1.29 0.13
N ALA A 382 -21.70 -2.35 0.75
CA ALA A 382 -21.82 -2.58 2.18
C ALA A 382 -21.10 -1.50 3.01
N LEU A 383 -19.91 -1.04 2.58
CA LEU A 383 -19.20 0.05 3.25
C LEU A 383 -19.99 1.35 3.19
N LEU A 384 -20.52 1.71 2.02
CA LEU A 384 -21.32 2.92 1.86
C LEU A 384 -22.58 2.88 2.72
N ALA A 385 -23.30 1.75 2.74
CA ALA A 385 -24.46 1.58 3.61
C ALA A 385 -24.12 1.71 5.11
N TYR A 386 -22.98 1.14 5.53
CA TYR A 386 -22.50 1.30 6.90
C TYR A 386 -22.20 2.77 7.24
N ILE A 387 -21.54 3.50 6.34
CA ILE A 387 -21.25 4.93 6.51
C ILE A 387 -22.53 5.76 6.54
N ASP A 388 -23.50 5.47 5.67
CA ASP A 388 -24.77 6.17 5.62
C ASP A 388 -25.58 5.96 6.90
N ALA A 389 -25.57 4.75 7.47
CA ALA A 389 -26.16 4.48 8.78
C ALA A 389 -25.51 5.29 9.91
N LEU A 390 -24.16 5.38 9.91
CA LEU A 390 -23.45 6.24 10.87
C LEU A 390 -23.81 7.72 10.65
N ILE A 391 -23.95 8.18 9.40
CA ILE A 391 -24.34 9.57 9.10
C ILE A 391 -25.74 9.86 9.64
N ALA A 392 -26.68 8.93 9.49
CA ALA A 392 -28.02 9.06 10.05
C ALA A 392 -27.99 9.13 11.58
N GLN A 393 -27.12 8.34 12.22
CA GLN A 393 -27.02 8.26 13.68
C GLN A 393 -26.29 9.46 14.32
N TYR A 394 -25.14 9.86 13.76
CA TYR A 394 -24.23 10.84 14.39
C TYR A 394 -24.15 12.17 13.63
N GLY A 395 -24.78 12.28 12.46
CA GLY A 395 -24.69 13.45 11.59
C GLY A 395 -23.46 13.45 10.67
N LYS A 396 -23.65 14.00 9.46
CA LYS A 396 -22.64 14.01 8.39
C LYS A 396 -21.32 14.64 8.81
N ALA A 397 -21.34 15.76 9.53
CA ALA A 397 -20.14 16.48 9.94
C ALA A 397 -19.26 15.69 10.93
N ASN A 398 -19.88 14.85 11.77
CA ASN A 398 -19.16 14.02 12.75
C ASN A 398 -18.55 12.78 12.10
N VAL A 399 -19.25 12.18 11.13
CA VAL A 399 -18.78 10.98 10.41
C VAL A 399 -17.76 11.33 9.34
N LEU A 400 -17.97 12.38 8.55
CA LEU A 400 -17.07 12.81 7.47
C LEU A 400 -16.15 13.95 7.95
N SER A 401 -15.38 13.71 9.02
CA SER A 401 -14.76 14.74 9.86
C SER A 401 -13.26 14.95 9.63
N PHE A 402 -12.62 14.21 8.71
CA PHE A 402 -11.17 14.29 8.57
C PHE A 402 -10.64 15.40 7.65
N GLU A 403 -11.48 15.95 6.78
CA GLU A 403 -11.24 17.17 5.98
C GLU A 403 -12.09 18.31 6.51
#